data_AF-A0A3D1IWL3-F1
#
_entry.id   AF-A0A3D1IWL3-F1
#
_cell.length_a   1.000
_cell.length_b   1.000
_cell.length_c   1.000
_cell.angle_alpha   90.00
_cell.angle_beta   90.00
_cell.angle_gamma   90.00
#
_symmetry.space_group_name_H-M   'P 1'
#
loop_
_entity.id
_entity.type
_entity.pdbx_description
1 polymer ?
#
loop_
_entity_poly.entity_id
_entity_poly.type
_entity_poly.pdbx_seq_one_letter_code
_entity_poly.pdbx_strand_id
1 'polypeptide(L)' 'SGKGKGWVDYKWPNPATKILEAKSSYVERYEDVYVGCGIYKK' A
#
# COMPACT_ATOMS: atom_id res chain seq x y z
N SER A 1 4.08 16.84 -14.88
CA SER A 1 3.32 16.73 -13.60
C SER A 1 3.19 15.27 -13.18
N GLY A 2 4.26 14.71 -12.60
CA GLY A 2 4.26 13.32 -12.13
C GLY A 2 3.51 13.23 -10.81
N LYS A 3 2.40 12.48 -10.79
CA LYS A 3 1.51 12.36 -9.64
C LYS A 3 2.29 11.71 -8.50
N GLY A 4 2.70 12.49 -7.50
CA GLY A 4 3.30 11.98 -6.27
C GLY A 4 2.34 11.14 -5.42
N LYS A 5 1.35 10.50 -6.03
CA LYS A 5 0.28 9.75 -5.39
C LYS A 5 -0.19 8.60 -6.27
N GLY A 6 -0.55 7.48 -5.66
CA GLY A 6 -1.02 6.32 -6.38
C GLY A 6 -1.32 5.12 -5.50
N TRP A 7 -1.97 4.12 -6.11
CA TRP A 7 -2.19 2.81 -5.51
C TRP A 7 -1.10 1.84 -5.96
N VAL A 8 -0.62 1.04 -5.02
CA VAL A 8 0.34 -0.03 -5.24
C VAL A 8 -0.30 -1.33 -4.78
N ASP A 9 -0.53 -2.24 -5.73
CA ASP A 9 -1.02 -3.59 -5.48
C ASP A 9 0.16 -4.55 -5.40
N TYR A 10 0.26 -5.30 -4.30
CA TYR A 10 1.31 -6.30 -4.09
C TYR A 10 0.79 -7.45 -3.24
N LYS A 11 1.49 -8.59 -3.28
CA LYS A 11 1.20 -9.72 -2.42
C LYS A 11 2.10 -9.65 -1.19
N TRP A 12 1.52 -9.73 0.00
CA TRP A 12 2.27 -9.64 1.25
C TRP A 12 1.80 -10.71 2.25
N PRO A 13 2.71 -11.38 2.97
CA PRO A 13 2.32 -12.32 4.01
C PRO A 13 1.60 -11.59 5.14
N ASN A 14 0.36 -11.96 5.42
CA ASN A 14 -0.37 -11.42 6.54
C ASN A 14 0.29 -11.91 7.86
N PRO A 15 0.71 -11.02 8.77
CA PRO A 15 1.39 -11.44 10.00
C PRO A 15 0.51 -12.28 10.93
N ALA A 16 -0.82 -12.17 10.82
CA ALA A 16 -1.76 -12.95 11.62
C ALA A 16 -1.97 -14.37 11.07
N THR A 17 -2.04 -14.55 9.76
CA THR A 17 -2.39 -15.85 9.13
C THR A 17 -1.21 -16.56 8.46
N LYS A 18 -0.10 -15.83 8.22
CA LYS A 18 1.04 -16.24 7.40
C LYS A 18 0.71 -16.61 5.95
N ILE A 19 -0.49 -16.26 5.49
CA ILE A 19 -0.93 -16.50 4.11
C ILE A 19 -0.46 -15.32 3.24
N LEU A 20 0.02 -15.63 2.04
CA LEU A 20 0.36 -14.62 1.04
C LEU A 20 -0.94 -14.06 0.43
N GLU A 21 -1.37 -12.90 0.93
CA GLU A 21 -2.62 -12.27 0.53
C GLU A 21 -2.38 -11.05 -0.37
N ALA A 22 -3.37 -10.73 -1.21
CA ALA A 22 -3.34 -9.53 -2.03
C ALA A 22 -3.60 -8.30 -1.15
N LYS A 23 -2.70 -7.33 -1.21
CA LYS A 23 -2.77 -6.07 -0.48
C LYS A 23 -2.69 -4.90 -1.45
N SER A 24 -3.49 -3.87 -1.19
CA SER A 24 -3.40 -2.59 -1.91
C SER A 24 -3.00 -1.53 -0.93
N SER A 25 -1.94 -0.77 -1.23
CA SER A 25 -1.52 0.38 -0.44
C SER A 25 -1.55 1.65 -1.27
N TYR A 26 -2.25 2.66 -0.80
CA TYR A 26 -2.18 4.01 -1.32
C TYR A 26 -0.95 4.69 -0.73
N VAL A 27 -0.18 5.36 -1.59
CA VAL A 27 0.97 6.17 -1.19
C VAL A 27 0.79 7.56 -1.78
N GLU A 28 1.01 8.59 -0.98
CA GLU A 28 0.97 9.99 -1.37
C GLU A 28 2.14 10.76 -0.74
N ARG A 29 2.85 11.51 -1.57
CA ARG A 29 3.88 12.45 -1.16
C ARG A 29 3.21 13.77 -0.82
N TYR A 30 3.41 14.20 0.41
CA TYR A 30 3.01 15.51 0.89
C TYR A 30 4.28 16.25 1.31
N GLU A 31 4.63 17.32 0.61
CA GLU A 31 5.88 18.06 0.80
C GLU A 31 7.12 17.13 0.75
N ASP A 32 7.75 16.90 1.89
CA ASP A 32 8.94 16.05 2.06
C ASP A 32 8.66 14.71 2.75
N VAL A 33 7.39 14.40 3.04
CA VAL A 33 6.98 13.14 3.67
C VAL A 33 6.18 12.26 2.72
N TYR A 34 6.27 10.95 2.94
CA TYR A 34 5.45 9.95 2.25
C TYR A 34 4.43 9.39 3.24
N VAL A 35 3.16 9.59 2.94
CA VAL A 35 2.04 9.04 3.68
C VAL A 35 1.53 7.81 2.95
N GLY A 36 1.33 6.72 3.68
CA GLY A 36 0.84 5.47 3.13
C GLY A 36 -0.26 4.84 3.97
N CYS A 37 -1.33 4.38 3.32
CA CYS A 37 -2.40 3.60 3.96
C CYS A 37 -2.69 2.36 3.12
N GLY A 38 -2.85 1.20 3.76
CA GLY A 38 -3.07 -0.06 3.05
C GLY A 38 -4.26 -0.84 3.56
N ILE A 39 -4.93 -1.52 2.63
CA ILE A 39 -6.03 -2.45 2.90
C ILE A 39 -5.64 -3.84 2.40
N TYR A 40 -5.99 -4.87 3.18
CA TYR A 40 -5.99 -6.24 2.70
C TYR A 40 -7.28 -6.45 1.91
N LYS A 41 -7.15 -6.89 0.65
CA LYS A 41 -8.33 -7.29 -0.13
C LYS A 41 -8.74 -8.67 0.41
N LYS A 42 -9.88 -8.71 1.11
CA LYS A 42 -10.54 -9.98 1.50
C LYS A 42 -10.92 -10.79 0.26
#